data_AF-A0A943CIT0-F1
#
_entry.id   AF-A0A943CIT0-F1
#
_cell.length_a   1.000
_cell.length_b   1.000
_cell.length_c   1.000
_cell.angle_alpha   90.00
_cell.angle_beta   90.00
_cell.angle_gamma   90.00
#
_symmetry.space_group_name_H-M   'P 1'
#
loop_
_entity.id
_entity.type
_entity.pdbx_description
1 polymer ?
#
loop_
_entity_poly.entity_id
_entity_poly.type
_entity_poly.pdbx_seq_one_letter_code
_entity_poly.pdbx_strand_id
1 'polypeptide(L)'
;MIGFPFDSHVTFESDGTPVYDRAITSAPLRKLIAKLLTDGVLPNPSTNLQVEAGSGMNVVVNPGFAICAGGLKLEENQRTLAIQAADSNYDRIDTVVLRWNDNDSERICDLYIVEGIPAASPLRPELTRTESIWELGLADLFINKNSSAISNQRITDTRYETARCGIISAISEFDTTTLYQQVQADLAGFKASEQADFIAWFDDIKGQLSEDAAGNLQKQIGTLEALKTEVKTNLVNALNWVVDKTSGVIAKLGSADISKIGDGTVTGAIVNNKEAIEDVSQSLTNIKKTYLRLVLPNVAADAKAVCDYINKNYLMGQITPMYSIEFDVVASNADWFSGVLSTDSNVDSNARTVWGIVQRRSISADNSTLYKYFGSGAGGAGTVSPFKSYDQGYAQGVTDADNRANANSTNYKTGYNNGYNAGKSDGALTGVSGCCIAGWRSIDAYSNNQWVSGWTGVNPNYFTVNGYGIVPKRNFTATVYWQGYNKRDIDFYSNGVMGHRDNGTSMNGVKMNFYAGTQCGFKTNDSGGGSLGAGFIVLN
;
A
#
# COMPACT_ATOMS: atom_id res chain seq x y z
N MET A 1 -33.25 -83.06 17.55
CA MET A 1 -31.89 -82.63 17.14
C MET A 1 -30.89 -83.55 17.83
N ILE A 2 -30.19 -84.39 17.08
CA ILE A 2 -29.13 -85.26 17.63
C ILE A 2 -27.83 -84.49 17.45
N GLY A 3 -27.20 -84.06 18.54
CA GLY A 3 -25.84 -83.54 18.52
C GLY A 3 -24.86 -84.71 18.51
N PHE A 4 -23.87 -84.67 17.63
CA PHE A 4 -22.74 -85.60 17.59
C PHE A 4 -21.45 -84.77 17.53
N PRO A 5 -20.39 -85.10 18.28
CA PRO A 5 -20.21 -86.27 19.14
C PRO A 5 -20.52 -85.95 20.63
N PHE A 6 -21.68 -86.38 21.13
CA PHE A 6 -22.00 -86.33 22.57
C PHE A 6 -22.35 -87.74 23.07
N ASP A 7 -21.94 -88.06 24.29
CA ASP A 7 -22.20 -89.36 24.90
C ASP A 7 -23.70 -89.58 25.18
N SER A 8 -24.14 -90.82 25.03
CA SER A 8 -25.47 -91.22 25.47
C SER A 8 -25.46 -91.53 26.96
N HIS A 9 -26.53 -91.14 27.66
CA HIS A 9 -26.75 -91.59 29.03
C HIS A 9 -27.30 -93.02 28.99
N VAL A 10 -26.72 -93.90 29.80
CA VAL A 10 -27.16 -95.29 29.95
C VAL A 10 -28.08 -95.43 31.17
N THR A 11 -29.24 -96.01 30.95
CA THR A 11 -30.11 -96.58 31.99
C THR A 11 -30.15 -98.11 31.82
N PHE A 12 -30.60 -98.85 32.82
CA PHE A 12 -30.66 -100.32 32.75
C PHE A 12 -32.10 -100.79 33.01
N GLU A 13 -32.58 -101.72 32.19
CA GLU A 13 -33.82 -102.44 32.43
C GLU A 13 -33.66 -103.43 33.60
N SER A 14 -34.78 -103.99 34.08
CA SER A 14 -34.80 -104.93 35.22
C SER A 14 -34.06 -106.25 34.97
N ASP A 15 -33.82 -106.60 33.71
CA ASP A 15 -33.03 -107.77 33.28
C ASP A 15 -31.54 -107.45 33.07
N GLY A 16 -31.13 -106.19 33.32
CA GLY A 16 -29.75 -105.72 33.15
C GLY A 16 -29.42 -105.23 31.74
N THR A 17 -30.38 -105.19 30.82
CA THR A 17 -30.16 -104.68 29.45
C THR A 17 -29.91 -103.16 29.49
N PRO A 18 -28.79 -102.66 28.93
CA PRO A 18 -28.54 -101.22 28.85
C PRO A 18 -29.46 -100.57 27.81
N VAL A 19 -30.09 -99.47 28.20
CA VAL A 19 -30.92 -98.61 27.36
C VAL A 19 -30.25 -97.25 27.26
N TYR A 20 -29.98 -96.86 26.02
CA TYR A 20 -29.31 -95.60 25.70
C TYR A 20 -30.36 -94.54 25.33
N ASP A 21 -30.25 -93.34 25.92
CA ASP A 21 -31.17 -92.24 25.65
C ASP A 21 -31.08 -91.67 24.21
N ARG A 22 -30.00 -92.02 23.48
CA ARG A 22 -29.74 -91.59 22.11
C ARG A 22 -29.12 -92.72 21.30
N ALA A 23 -29.85 -93.20 20.29
CA ALA A 23 -29.27 -94.03 19.24
C ALA A 23 -28.59 -93.13 18.18
N ILE A 24 -27.29 -93.33 17.96
CA ILE A 24 -26.53 -92.66 16.89
C ILE A 24 -26.51 -93.58 15.66
N THR A 25 -27.12 -93.16 14.56
CA THR A 25 -27.02 -93.85 13.27
C THR A 25 -25.79 -93.39 12.50
N SER A 26 -25.51 -93.93 11.31
CA SER A 26 -24.44 -93.44 10.43
C SER A 26 -24.76 -92.07 9.79
N ALA A 27 -26.00 -91.58 9.89
CA ALA A 27 -26.44 -90.36 9.24
C ALA A 27 -25.75 -89.08 9.73
N PRO A 28 -25.50 -88.85 11.03
CA PRO A 28 -24.72 -87.69 11.50
C PRO A 28 -23.27 -87.70 11.00
N LEU A 29 -22.61 -88.87 10.99
CA LEU A 29 -21.25 -89.01 10.45
C LEU A 29 -21.22 -88.71 8.95
N ARG A 30 -22.18 -89.26 8.20
CA ARG A 30 -22.34 -88.99 6.76
C ARG A 30 -22.54 -87.51 6.47
N LYS A 31 -23.39 -86.83 7.25
CA LYS A 31 -23.61 -85.38 7.14
C LYS A 31 -22.34 -84.60 7.47
N LEU A 32 -21.57 -85.02 8.46
CA LEU A 32 -20.27 -84.41 8.76
C LEU A 32 -19.32 -84.55 7.55
N ILE A 33 -19.21 -85.74 6.96
CA ILE A 33 -18.38 -85.98 5.78
C ILE A 33 -18.82 -85.07 4.62
N ALA A 34 -20.11 -85.01 4.31
CA ALA A 34 -20.66 -84.14 3.26
C ALA A 34 -20.47 -82.63 3.52
N LYS A 35 -20.19 -82.24 4.77
CA LYS A 35 -19.87 -80.85 5.14
C LYS A 35 -18.38 -80.53 5.06
N LEU A 36 -17.51 -81.55 5.14
CA LEU A 36 -16.06 -81.39 5.11
C LEU A 36 -15.46 -81.66 3.73
N LEU A 37 -16.05 -82.58 2.98
CA LEU A 37 -15.56 -83.08 1.69
C LEU A 37 -16.65 -82.98 0.63
N THR A 38 -16.28 -82.59 -0.57
CA THR A 38 -17.18 -82.61 -1.73
C THR A 38 -17.45 -84.03 -2.20
N ASP A 39 -18.60 -84.22 -2.86
CA ASP A 39 -18.85 -85.43 -3.61
C ASP A 39 -17.89 -85.57 -4.79
N GLY A 40 -17.54 -86.80 -5.15
CA GLY A 40 -16.66 -87.08 -6.27
C GLY A 40 -15.81 -88.35 -6.11
N VAL A 41 -14.84 -88.49 -7.01
CA VAL A 41 -13.78 -89.52 -6.94
C VAL A 41 -12.44 -88.95 -6.51
N LEU A 42 -11.53 -89.80 -6.04
CA LEU A 42 -10.14 -89.40 -5.85
C LEU A 42 -9.44 -89.23 -7.21
N PRO A 43 -8.57 -88.21 -7.38
CA PRO A 43 -7.86 -87.98 -8.63
C PRO A 43 -6.66 -88.93 -8.81
N ASN A 44 -6.19 -89.56 -7.73
CA ASN A 44 -5.03 -90.45 -7.70
C ASN A 44 -5.41 -91.80 -7.06
N PRO A 45 -5.08 -92.94 -7.70
CA PRO A 45 -4.50 -93.05 -9.04
C PRO A 45 -5.48 -92.52 -10.11
N SER A 46 -4.99 -92.12 -11.28
CA SER A 46 -5.83 -91.59 -12.37
C SER A 46 -6.90 -92.60 -12.85
N THR A 47 -6.69 -93.88 -12.56
CA THR A 47 -7.60 -94.99 -12.86
C THR A 47 -8.71 -95.18 -11.81
N ASN A 48 -8.77 -94.36 -10.75
CA ASN A 48 -9.72 -94.52 -9.64
C ASN A 48 -11.18 -94.50 -10.12
N LEU A 49 -11.87 -95.64 -10.03
CA LEU A 49 -13.24 -95.83 -10.55
C LEU A 49 -13.38 -95.47 -12.04
N GLN A 50 -12.30 -95.56 -12.81
CA GLN A 50 -12.34 -95.38 -14.25
C GLN A 50 -13.17 -96.49 -14.90
N VAL A 51 -13.99 -96.11 -15.87
CA VAL A 51 -14.76 -97.06 -16.69
C VAL A 51 -14.00 -97.33 -17.99
N GLU A 52 -13.82 -98.61 -18.29
CA GLU A 52 -13.18 -99.08 -19.52
C GLU A 52 -14.07 -100.12 -20.22
N ALA A 53 -13.84 -100.34 -21.50
CA ALA A 53 -14.55 -101.34 -22.28
C ALA A 53 -14.13 -102.76 -21.85
N GLY A 54 -15.11 -103.60 -21.57
CA GLY A 54 -14.94 -105.03 -21.33
C GLY A 54 -15.07 -105.85 -22.61
N SER A 55 -15.22 -107.16 -22.46
CA SER A 55 -15.52 -108.06 -23.58
C SER A 55 -17.01 -107.97 -23.97
N GLY A 56 -17.30 -107.83 -25.26
CA GLY A 56 -18.68 -107.73 -25.76
C GLY A 56 -19.42 -106.49 -25.22
N MET A 57 -20.69 -106.64 -24.88
CA MET A 57 -21.53 -105.57 -24.31
C MET A 57 -21.33 -105.47 -22.78
N ASN A 58 -20.08 -105.32 -22.35
CA ASN A 58 -19.73 -105.12 -20.95
C ASN A 58 -18.79 -103.94 -20.81
N VAL A 59 -18.90 -103.23 -19.68
CA VAL A 59 -17.88 -102.29 -19.22
C VAL A 59 -17.30 -102.76 -17.92
N VAL A 60 -16.13 -102.23 -17.60
CA VAL A 60 -15.38 -102.63 -16.44
C VAL A 60 -14.99 -101.38 -15.66
N VAL A 61 -15.32 -101.36 -14.37
CA VAL A 61 -14.99 -100.28 -13.45
C VAL A 61 -13.78 -100.69 -12.63
N ASN A 62 -12.71 -99.89 -12.70
CA ASN A 62 -11.48 -100.15 -11.97
C ASN A 62 -11.63 -99.88 -10.46
N PRO A 63 -10.79 -100.50 -9.62
CA PRO A 63 -10.77 -100.23 -8.18
C PRO A 63 -10.64 -98.72 -7.88
N GLY A 64 -11.22 -98.29 -6.78
CA GLY A 64 -11.11 -96.91 -6.34
C GLY A 64 -12.10 -96.52 -5.25
N PHE A 65 -12.03 -95.24 -4.88
CA PHE A 65 -12.80 -94.64 -3.82
C PHE A 65 -13.61 -93.45 -4.30
N ALA A 66 -14.81 -93.28 -3.75
CA ALA A 66 -15.68 -92.14 -3.99
C ALA A 66 -16.46 -91.74 -2.74
N ILE A 67 -16.85 -90.47 -2.70
CA ILE A 67 -17.80 -89.92 -1.75
C ILE A 67 -19.03 -89.49 -2.54
N CYS A 68 -20.21 -89.97 -2.13
CA CYS A 68 -21.49 -89.68 -2.77
C CYS A 68 -22.53 -89.35 -1.70
N ALA A 69 -22.97 -88.09 -1.62
CA ALA A 69 -23.82 -87.56 -0.55
C ALA A 69 -23.31 -87.88 0.87
N GLY A 70 -21.98 -87.79 1.04
CA GLY A 70 -21.24 -88.17 2.25
C GLY A 70 -21.12 -89.67 2.51
N GLY A 71 -21.77 -90.52 1.70
CA GLY A 71 -21.63 -91.97 1.74
C GLY A 71 -20.31 -92.38 1.08
N LEU A 72 -19.61 -93.33 1.68
CA LEU A 72 -18.32 -93.80 1.19
C LEU A 72 -18.49 -95.05 0.33
N LYS A 73 -17.87 -95.08 -0.84
CA LYS A 73 -17.73 -96.27 -1.67
C LYS A 73 -16.25 -96.59 -1.82
N LEU A 74 -15.88 -97.80 -1.44
CA LEU A 74 -14.60 -98.42 -1.79
C LEU A 74 -14.90 -99.62 -2.70
N GLU A 75 -14.35 -99.61 -3.90
CA GLU A 75 -14.33 -100.75 -4.80
C GLU A 75 -12.90 -101.32 -4.80
N GLU A 76 -12.72 -102.49 -4.20
CA GLU A 76 -11.38 -103.09 -4.01
C GLU A 76 -10.89 -103.86 -5.24
N ASN A 77 -11.83 -104.38 -6.05
CA ASN A 77 -11.54 -105.20 -7.21
C ASN A 77 -12.24 -104.64 -8.44
N GLN A 78 -11.71 -105.00 -9.61
CA GLN A 78 -12.31 -104.60 -10.87
C GLN A 78 -13.70 -105.22 -11.03
N ARG A 79 -14.74 -104.40 -11.29
CA ARG A 79 -16.14 -104.86 -11.40
C ARG A 79 -16.63 -104.76 -12.84
N THR A 80 -17.19 -105.85 -13.36
CA THR A 80 -17.82 -105.86 -14.68
C THR A 80 -19.31 -105.53 -14.57
N LEU A 81 -19.79 -104.61 -15.41
CA LEU A 81 -21.20 -104.25 -15.54
C LEU A 81 -21.67 -104.58 -16.96
N ALA A 82 -22.76 -105.34 -17.04
CA ALA A 82 -23.36 -105.72 -18.32
C ALA A 82 -24.22 -104.57 -18.87
N ILE A 83 -23.96 -104.18 -20.11
CA ILE A 83 -24.79 -103.22 -20.83
C ILE A 83 -25.97 -103.97 -21.45
N GLN A 84 -27.16 -103.38 -21.43
CA GLN A 84 -28.31 -103.95 -22.13
C GLN A 84 -28.04 -104.07 -23.63
N ALA A 85 -28.73 -104.99 -24.31
CA ALA A 85 -28.59 -105.15 -25.76
C ALA A 85 -28.87 -103.84 -26.49
N ALA A 86 -28.09 -103.55 -27.55
CA ALA A 86 -28.28 -102.34 -28.34
C ALA A 86 -29.63 -102.36 -29.06
N ASP A 87 -30.26 -101.19 -29.20
CA ASP A 87 -31.48 -101.05 -30.00
C ASP A 87 -31.19 -101.35 -31.48
N SER A 88 -32.17 -101.87 -32.20
CA SER A 88 -32.01 -102.26 -33.60
C SER A 88 -32.07 -101.08 -34.58
N ASN A 89 -32.67 -99.96 -34.16
CA ASN A 89 -33.03 -98.84 -35.02
C ASN A 89 -32.27 -97.55 -34.69
N TYR A 90 -31.98 -97.30 -33.41
CA TYR A 90 -31.41 -96.04 -32.94
C TYR A 90 -30.21 -96.20 -32.01
N ASP A 91 -29.33 -95.21 -32.00
CA ASP A 91 -28.24 -95.14 -31.03
C ASP A 91 -28.81 -94.69 -29.67
N ARG A 92 -28.13 -95.01 -28.57
CA ARG A 92 -28.45 -94.50 -27.23
C ARG A 92 -27.18 -94.18 -26.45
N ILE A 93 -27.31 -93.34 -25.42
CA ILE A 93 -26.23 -93.07 -24.47
C ILE A 93 -26.66 -93.62 -23.13
N ASP A 94 -25.91 -94.56 -22.58
CA ASP A 94 -26.11 -95.03 -21.20
C ASP A 94 -25.12 -94.31 -20.28
N THR A 95 -25.36 -94.27 -18.97
CA THR A 95 -24.42 -93.67 -18.00
C THR A 95 -24.08 -94.67 -16.91
N VAL A 96 -22.79 -94.91 -16.68
CA VAL A 96 -22.32 -95.58 -15.47
C VAL A 96 -22.35 -94.59 -14.32
N VAL A 97 -23.13 -94.89 -13.29
CA VAL A 97 -23.29 -94.05 -12.11
C VAL A 97 -22.83 -94.76 -10.86
N LEU A 98 -22.30 -94.00 -9.91
CA LEU A 98 -22.30 -94.39 -8.51
C LEU A 98 -23.58 -93.82 -7.89
N ARG A 99 -24.45 -94.71 -7.39
CA ARG A 99 -25.72 -94.33 -6.77
C ARG A 99 -25.66 -94.60 -5.29
N TRP A 100 -25.83 -93.54 -4.51
CA TRP A 100 -26.18 -93.63 -3.12
C TRP A 100 -27.71 -93.70 -2.97
N ASN A 101 -28.20 -94.71 -2.26
CA ASN A 101 -29.62 -94.99 -2.07
C ASN A 101 -29.90 -95.25 -0.58
N ASP A 102 -30.60 -94.33 0.09
CA ASP A 102 -30.96 -94.40 1.51
C ASP A 102 -32.35 -94.98 1.77
N ASN A 103 -33.05 -95.41 0.73
CA ASN A 103 -34.34 -96.07 0.93
C ASN A 103 -34.15 -97.27 1.85
N ASP A 104 -35.08 -97.45 2.79
CA ASP A 104 -34.94 -98.44 3.88
C ASP A 104 -34.70 -99.87 3.40
N SER A 105 -35.17 -100.21 2.20
CA SER A 105 -34.98 -101.52 1.57
C SER A 105 -33.61 -101.73 0.91
N GLU A 106 -32.83 -100.67 0.67
CA GLU A 106 -31.60 -100.71 -0.13
C GLU A 106 -30.36 -100.29 0.69
N ARG A 107 -30.38 -99.08 1.28
CA ARG A 107 -29.33 -98.52 2.15
C ARG A 107 -27.88 -98.80 1.68
N ILE A 108 -27.59 -98.50 0.42
CA ILE A 108 -26.33 -98.85 -0.24
C ILE A 108 -25.79 -97.72 -1.12
N CYS A 109 -24.46 -97.64 -1.24
CA CYS A 109 -23.77 -96.86 -2.27
C CYS A 109 -23.13 -97.83 -3.25
N ASP A 110 -23.62 -97.94 -4.48
CA ASP A 110 -23.09 -98.91 -5.44
C ASP A 110 -23.17 -98.46 -6.91
N LEU A 111 -22.49 -99.21 -7.78
CA LEU A 111 -22.36 -98.94 -9.21
C LEU A 111 -23.54 -99.48 -10.01
N TYR A 112 -24.12 -98.64 -10.87
CA TYR A 112 -25.22 -99.00 -11.76
C TYR A 112 -25.01 -98.44 -13.17
N ILE A 113 -25.73 -98.99 -14.14
CA ILE A 113 -25.89 -98.39 -15.47
C ILE A 113 -27.31 -97.81 -15.53
N VAL A 114 -27.41 -96.50 -15.76
CA VAL A 114 -28.66 -95.83 -16.12
C VAL A 114 -28.78 -95.88 -17.63
N GLU A 115 -29.80 -96.58 -18.12
CA GLU A 115 -30.05 -96.71 -19.56
C GLU A 115 -30.60 -95.40 -20.12
N GLY A 116 -30.11 -95.00 -21.28
CA GLY A 116 -30.67 -93.89 -22.05
C GLY A 116 -31.84 -94.29 -22.93
N ILE A 117 -32.44 -93.28 -23.56
CA ILE A 117 -33.55 -93.49 -24.48
C ILE A 117 -32.98 -93.58 -25.91
N PRO A 118 -33.25 -94.67 -26.68
CA PRO A 118 -32.85 -94.76 -28.08
C PRO A 118 -33.44 -93.64 -28.93
N ALA A 119 -32.59 -92.91 -29.65
CA ALA A 119 -33.00 -91.79 -30.50
C ALA A 119 -32.02 -91.55 -31.66
N ALA A 120 -32.46 -90.83 -32.70
CA ALA A 120 -31.59 -90.44 -33.81
C ALA A 120 -30.44 -89.49 -33.38
N SER A 121 -30.66 -88.73 -32.30
CA SER A 121 -29.66 -87.92 -31.62
C SER A 121 -29.77 -88.22 -30.13
N PRO A 122 -29.09 -89.26 -29.62
CA PRO A 122 -29.26 -89.68 -28.24
C PRO A 122 -28.71 -88.65 -27.27
N LEU A 123 -29.39 -88.50 -26.13
CA LEU A 123 -28.98 -87.64 -25.03
C LEU A 123 -28.53 -88.51 -23.86
N ARG A 124 -27.53 -88.03 -23.13
CA ARG A 124 -27.09 -88.67 -21.89
C ARG A 124 -28.21 -88.63 -20.84
N PRO A 125 -28.37 -89.69 -20.02
CA PRO A 125 -29.27 -89.67 -18.88
C PRO A 125 -28.98 -88.52 -17.90
N GLU A 126 -30.06 -87.94 -17.38
CA GLU A 126 -30.02 -87.02 -16.25
C GLU A 126 -29.75 -87.79 -14.95
N LEU A 127 -28.92 -87.22 -14.07
CA LEU A 127 -28.60 -87.83 -12.79
C LEU A 127 -29.70 -87.57 -11.77
N THR A 128 -30.12 -88.62 -11.06
CA THR A 128 -31.08 -88.53 -9.97
C THR A 128 -30.40 -87.96 -8.73
N ARG A 129 -30.86 -86.79 -8.30
CA ARG A 129 -30.31 -86.05 -7.13
C ARG A 129 -31.42 -85.58 -6.22
N THR A 130 -31.86 -86.48 -5.36
CA THR A 130 -32.97 -86.34 -4.42
C THR A 130 -32.49 -86.62 -2.98
N GLU A 131 -33.37 -86.48 -1.98
CA GLU A 131 -33.01 -86.73 -0.58
C GLU A 131 -32.66 -88.19 -0.27
N SER A 132 -33.26 -89.14 -1.01
CA SER A 132 -33.10 -90.59 -0.78
C SER A 132 -32.25 -91.29 -1.84
N ILE A 133 -32.04 -90.66 -3.00
CA ILE A 133 -31.21 -91.17 -4.09
C ILE A 133 -30.33 -90.05 -4.61
N TRP A 134 -29.02 -90.27 -4.63
CA TRP A 134 -28.03 -89.34 -5.17
C TRP A 134 -27.06 -90.06 -6.09
N GLU A 135 -26.82 -89.52 -7.28
CA GLU A 135 -25.99 -90.13 -8.31
C GLU A 135 -24.81 -89.26 -8.74
N LEU A 136 -23.68 -89.92 -8.93
CA LEU A 136 -22.50 -89.37 -9.60
C LEU A 136 -22.24 -90.09 -10.91
N GLY A 137 -22.18 -89.34 -12.02
CA GLY A 137 -21.90 -89.90 -13.34
C GLY A 137 -20.40 -90.15 -13.55
N LEU A 138 -19.98 -91.41 -13.68
CA LEU A 138 -18.58 -91.79 -13.87
C LEU A 138 -18.17 -91.80 -15.35
N ALA A 139 -19.02 -92.33 -16.22
CA ALA A 139 -18.78 -92.31 -17.66
C ALA A 139 -20.08 -92.44 -18.45
N ASP A 140 -20.09 -91.86 -19.65
CA ASP A 140 -21.14 -92.05 -20.63
C ASP A 140 -20.73 -93.07 -21.68
N LEU A 141 -21.65 -93.96 -22.02
CA LEU A 141 -21.45 -95.07 -22.93
C LEU A 141 -22.25 -94.80 -24.21
N PHE A 142 -21.59 -94.49 -25.31
CA PHE A 142 -22.25 -94.31 -26.60
C PHE A 142 -22.50 -95.67 -27.25
N ILE A 143 -23.74 -96.15 -27.21
CA ILE A 143 -24.15 -97.44 -27.74
C ILE A 143 -24.72 -97.24 -29.13
N ASN A 144 -23.98 -97.69 -30.14
CA ASN A 144 -24.47 -97.74 -31.51
C ASN A 144 -25.55 -98.81 -31.67
N LYS A 145 -26.55 -98.51 -32.50
CA LYS A 145 -27.56 -99.50 -32.90
C LYS A 145 -26.93 -100.76 -33.48
N ASN A 146 -27.54 -101.90 -33.22
CA ASN A 146 -27.06 -103.23 -33.64
C ASN A 146 -25.63 -103.57 -33.18
N SER A 147 -25.06 -102.85 -32.20
CA SER A 147 -23.73 -103.18 -31.70
C SER A 147 -23.77 -104.45 -30.85
N SER A 148 -22.74 -105.28 -31.00
CA SER A 148 -22.49 -106.46 -30.16
C SER A 148 -21.30 -106.29 -29.21
N ALA A 149 -20.64 -105.13 -29.25
CA ALA A 149 -19.55 -104.79 -28.34
C ALA A 149 -19.38 -103.28 -28.15
N ILE A 150 -18.84 -102.86 -27.00
CA ILE A 150 -18.41 -101.49 -26.76
C ILE A 150 -16.88 -101.39 -26.85
N SER A 151 -16.36 -100.23 -27.26
CA SER A 151 -14.91 -99.95 -27.28
C SER A 151 -14.60 -98.71 -26.46
N ASN A 152 -13.35 -98.55 -26.01
CA ASN A 152 -12.92 -97.39 -25.22
C ASN A 152 -13.18 -96.04 -25.91
N GLN A 153 -13.16 -95.99 -27.26
CA GLN A 153 -13.45 -94.77 -28.02
C GLN A 153 -14.92 -94.31 -27.90
N ARG A 154 -15.81 -95.19 -27.44
CA ARG A 154 -17.24 -94.92 -27.23
C ARG A 154 -17.57 -94.66 -25.77
N ILE A 155 -16.57 -94.63 -24.89
CA ILE A 155 -16.72 -94.32 -23.47
C ILE A 155 -16.17 -92.92 -23.26
N THR A 156 -17.03 -92.02 -22.81
CA THR A 156 -16.63 -90.67 -22.42
C THR A 156 -16.51 -90.63 -20.90
N ASP A 157 -15.32 -90.36 -20.39
CA ASP A 157 -15.08 -90.22 -18.96
C ASP A 157 -15.65 -88.91 -18.44
N THR A 158 -16.46 -88.96 -17.39
CA THR A 158 -17.17 -87.80 -16.83
C THR A 158 -16.77 -87.54 -15.37
N ARG A 159 -15.78 -88.26 -14.84
CA ARG A 159 -15.32 -88.15 -13.45
C ARG A 159 -14.86 -86.73 -13.10
N TYR A 160 -14.20 -86.06 -14.03
CA TYR A 160 -13.70 -84.68 -13.85
C TYR A 160 -14.75 -83.59 -14.14
N GLU A 161 -15.97 -83.97 -14.56
CA GLU A 161 -17.06 -83.01 -14.77
C GLU A 161 -17.72 -82.70 -13.41
N THR A 162 -17.42 -81.52 -12.85
CA THR A 162 -17.92 -81.08 -11.53
C THR A 162 -19.45 -81.16 -11.40
N ALA A 163 -20.18 -80.90 -12.50
CA ALA A 163 -21.63 -80.98 -12.49
C ALA A 163 -22.16 -82.41 -12.30
N ARG A 164 -21.38 -83.44 -12.62
CA ARG A 164 -21.82 -84.86 -12.60
C ARG A 164 -21.15 -85.70 -11.53
N CYS A 165 -19.84 -85.65 -11.41
CA CYS A 165 -19.10 -86.40 -10.40
C CYS A 165 -18.19 -85.47 -9.62
N GLY A 166 -17.15 -84.94 -10.28
CA GLY A 166 -16.18 -84.06 -9.65
C GLY A 166 -15.09 -84.82 -8.90
N ILE A 167 -14.10 -84.06 -8.44
CA ILE A 167 -12.99 -84.56 -7.65
C ILE A 167 -13.23 -84.21 -6.18
N ILE A 168 -12.98 -85.18 -5.30
CA ILE A 168 -13.05 -84.96 -3.85
C ILE A 168 -12.04 -83.88 -3.48
N SER A 169 -12.54 -82.80 -2.86
CA SER A 169 -11.74 -81.74 -2.26
C SER A 169 -12.28 -81.44 -0.86
N ALA A 170 -11.39 -80.93 0.01
CA ALA A 170 -11.84 -80.30 1.24
C ALA A 170 -12.66 -79.05 0.88
N ILE A 171 -13.83 -78.91 1.48
CA ILE A 171 -14.67 -77.72 1.31
C ILE A 171 -14.03 -76.60 2.12
N SER A 172 -13.26 -75.73 1.47
CA SER A 172 -12.67 -74.52 2.07
C SER A 172 -13.23 -73.22 1.51
N GLU A 173 -14.28 -73.28 0.69
CA GLU A 173 -14.90 -72.07 0.16
C GLU A 173 -15.89 -71.48 1.17
N PHE A 174 -15.59 -70.27 1.60
CA PHE A 174 -16.50 -69.44 2.36
C PHE A 174 -17.49 -68.81 1.37
N ASP A 175 -18.78 -69.12 1.50
CA ASP A 175 -19.83 -68.42 0.77
C ASP A 175 -19.90 -66.97 1.28
N THR A 176 -19.24 -66.07 0.55
CA THR A 176 -19.17 -64.63 0.86
C THR A 176 -20.23 -63.82 0.12
N THR A 177 -21.14 -64.48 -0.62
CA THR A 177 -22.13 -63.78 -1.46
C THR A 177 -23.05 -62.88 -0.64
N THR A 178 -23.53 -63.37 0.50
CA THR A 178 -24.39 -62.62 1.43
C THR A 178 -23.64 -61.44 2.07
N LEU A 179 -22.39 -61.66 2.49
CA LEU A 179 -21.52 -60.60 3.00
C LEU A 179 -21.26 -59.52 1.94
N TYR A 180 -21.00 -59.92 0.68
CA TYR A 180 -20.79 -59.00 -0.43
C TYR A 180 -22.06 -58.18 -0.75
N GLN A 181 -23.24 -58.81 -0.73
CA GLN A 181 -24.52 -58.11 -0.90
C GLN A 181 -24.75 -57.05 0.19
N GLN A 182 -24.44 -57.39 1.43
CA GLN A 182 -24.56 -56.45 2.55
C GLN A 182 -23.60 -55.26 2.40
N VAL A 183 -22.32 -55.51 2.06
CA VAL A 183 -21.33 -54.45 1.82
C VAL A 183 -21.75 -53.54 0.66
N GLN A 184 -22.34 -54.10 -0.41
CA GLN A 184 -22.82 -53.30 -1.54
C GLN A 184 -24.04 -52.45 -1.16
N ALA A 185 -24.95 -52.96 -0.32
CA ALA A 185 -26.07 -52.20 0.20
C ALA A 185 -25.60 -51.04 1.10
N ASP A 186 -24.63 -51.29 1.98
CA ASP A 186 -24.04 -50.26 2.85
C ASP A 186 -23.33 -49.18 2.03
N LEU A 187 -22.55 -49.56 1.01
CA LEU A 187 -21.88 -48.62 0.11
C LEU A 187 -22.87 -47.79 -0.70
N ALA A 188 -23.98 -48.39 -1.15
CA ALA A 188 -25.04 -47.66 -1.84
C ALA A 188 -25.75 -46.68 -0.90
N GLY A 189 -26.04 -47.10 0.34
CA GLY A 189 -26.62 -46.24 1.37
C GLY A 189 -25.72 -45.06 1.72
N PHE A 190 -24.42 -45.30 1.92
CA PHE A 190 -23.43 -44.25 2.15
C PHE A 190 -23.40 -43.24 1.00
N LYS A 191 -23.27 -43.70 -0.26
CA LYS A 191 -23.26 -42.81 -1.43
C LYS A 191 -24.52 -41.96 -1.55
N ALA A 192 -25.69 -42.54 -1.26
CA ALA A 192 -26.95 -41.83 -1.31
C ALA A 192 -27.03 -40.72 -0.25
N SER A 193 -26.56 -41.01 0.98
CA SER A 193 -26.50 -40.01 2.06
C SER A 193 -25.56 -38.86 1.70
N GLU A 194 -24.33 -39.17 1.29
CA GLU A 194 -23.33 -38.15 0.94
C GLU A 194 -23.78 -37.28 -0.23
N GLN A 195 -24.44 -37.88 -1.24
CA GLN A 195 -25.00 -37.12 -2.36
C GLN A 195 -26.14 -36.19 -1.91
N ALA A 196 -27.02 -36.66 -1.02
CA ALA A 196 -28.12 -35.85 -0.49
C ALA A 196 -27.59 -34.69 0.36
N ASP A 197 -26.64 -34.95 1.24
CA ASP A 197 -26.01 -33.93 2.10
C ASP A 197 -25.25 -32.90 1.26
N PHE A 198 -24.51 -33.35 0.23
CA PHE A 198 -23.83 -32.45 -0.70
C PHE A 198 -24.80 -31.58 -1.50
N ILE A 199 -25.90 -32.14 -2.02
CA ILE A 199 -26.91 -31.38 -2.77
C ILE A 199 -27.57 -30.35 -1.84
N ALA A 200 -27.95 -30.75 -0.62
CA ALA A 200 -28.56 -29.85 0.34
C ALA A 200 -27.62 -28.68 0.70
N TRP A 201 -26.35 -28.97 0.97
CA TRP A 201 -25.33 -27.95 1.19
C TRP A 201 -25.13 -27.05 -0.04
N PHE A 202 -25.05 -27.63 -1.23
CA PHE A 202 -24.85 -26.88 -2.47
C PHE A 202 -26.03 -25.93 -2.76
N ASP A 203 -27.26 -26.40 -2.57
CA ASP A 203 -28.46 -25.58 -2.74
C ASP A 203 -28.58 -24.47 -1.70
N ASP A 204 -28.16 -24.71 -0.45
CA ASP A 204 -28.05 -23.67 0.59
C ASP A 204 -27.06 -22.56 0.18
N ILE A 205 -25.83 -22.93 -0.21
CA ILE A 205 -24.83 -21.96 -0.69
C ILE A 205 -25.32 -21.22 -1.94
N LYS A 206 -25.97 -21.93 -2.86
CA LYS A 206 -26.56 -21.33 -4.06
C LYS A 206 -27.67 -20.34 -3.70
N GLY A 207 -28.54 -20.67 -2.75
CA GLY A 207 -29.58 -19.78 -2.26
C GLY A 207 -29.00 -18.49 -1.67
N GLN A 208 -28.01 -18.62 -0.80
CA GLN A 208 -27.30 -17.49 -0.18
C GLN A 208 -26.67 -16.55 -1.23
N LEU A 209 -26.08 -17.12 -2.28
CA LEU A 209 -25.40 -16.34 -3.33
C LEU A 209 -26.34 -15.76 -4.39
N SER A 210 -27.49 -16.40 -4.64
CA SER A 210 -28.36 -16.02 -5.76
C SER A 210 -29.48 -15.04 -5.38
N GLU A 211 -30.16 -15.20 -4.25
CA GLU A 211 -31.26 -14.31 -3.86
C GLU A 211 -30.83 -13.22 -2.88
N ASP A 212 -30.16 -13.57 -1.79
CA ASP A 212 -29.82 -12.60 -0.74
C ASP A 212 -28.63 -11.72 -1.11
N ALA A 213 -27.55 -12.30 -1.66
CA ALA A 213 -26.38 -11.51 -2.05
C ALA A 213 -26.67 -10.60 -3.25
N ALA A 214 -27.30 -11.13 -4.31
CA ALA A 214 -27.66 -10.33 -5.49
C ALA A 214 -28.75 -9.30 -5.14
N GLY A 215 -29.74 -9.67 -4.33
CA GLY A 215 -30.77 -8.75 -3.84
C GLY A 215 -30.22 -7.63 -2.97
N ASN A 216 -29.28 -7.94 -2.05
CA ASN A 216 -28.62 -6.92 -1.23
C ASN A 216 -27.69 -6.02 -2.04
N LEU A 217 -26.94 -6.57 -3.00
CA LEU A 217 -26.13 -5.76 -3.93
C LEU A 217 -27.01 -4.85 -4.78
N GLN A 218 -28.16 -5.34 -5.28
CA GLN A 218 -29.11 -4.52 -6.01
C GLN A 218 -29.69 -3.39 -5.15
N LYS A 219 -29.99 -3.66 -3.87
CA LYS A 219 -30.40 -2.62 -2.91
C LYS A 219 -29.31 -1.58 -2.72
N GLN A 220 -28.06 -2.00 -2.52
CA GLN A 220 -26.92 -1.07 -2.38
C GLN A 220 -26.71 -0.21 -3.63
N ILE A 221 -26.81 -0.80 -4.83
CA ILE A 221 -26.75 -0.08 -6.11
C ILE A 221 -27.88 0.95 -6.21
N GLY A 222 -29.12 0.56 -5.86
CA GLY A 222 -30.27 1.45 -5.84
C GLY A 222 -30.08 2.63 -4.88
N THR A 223 -29.58 2.38 -3.67
CA THR A 223 -29.24 3.42 -2.69
C THR A 223 -28.16 4.36 -3.23
N LEU A 224 -27.13 3.84 -3.90
CA LEU A 224 -26.04 4.64 -4.46
C LEU A 224 -26.51 5.55 -5.60
N GLU A 225 -27.35 5.04 -6.53
CA GLU A 225 -27.94 5.85 -7.60
C GLU A 225 -28.89 6.92 -7.06
N ALA A 226 -29.63 6.64 -5.98
CA ALA A 226 -30.45 7.64 -5.29
C ALA A 226 -29.58 8.75 -4.68
N LEU A 227 -28.52 8.39 -3.92
CA LEU A 227 -27.57 9.35 -3.34
C LEU A 227 -26.89 10.21 -4.41
N LYS A 228 -26.48 9.60 -5.52
CA LYS A 228 -25.88 10.33 -6.66
C LYS A 228 -26.87 11.33 -7.26
N THR A 229 -28.14 10.97 -7.38
CA THR A 229 -29.20 11.85 -7.88
C THR A 229 -29.47 13.00 -6.90
N GLU A 230 -29.50 12.72 -5.61
CA GLU A 230 -29.67 13.72 -4.55
C GLU A 230 -28.48 14.70 -4.51
N VAL A 231 -27.25 14.20 -4.49
CA VAL A 231 -26.03 15.03 -4.53
C VAL A 231 -26.02 15.91 -5.78
N LYS A 232 -26.35 15.36 -6.95
CA LYS A 232 -26.47 16.14 -8.19
C LYS A 232 -27.51 17.25 -8.06
N THR A 233 -28.68 16.94 -7.51
CA THR A 233 -29.78 17.90 -7.32
C THR A 233 -29.36 19.00 -6.34
N ASN A 234 -28.75 18.64 -5.22
CA ASN A 234 -28.23 19.58 -4.23
C ASN A 234 -27.15 20.49 -4.82
N LEU A 235 -26.25 19.94 -5.63
CA LEU A 235 -25.20 20.70 -6.30
C LEU A 235 -25.78 21.67 -7.34
N VAL A 236 -26.76 21.24 -8.14
CA VAL A 236 -27.48 22.09 -9.11
C VAL A 236 -28.23 23.21 -8.38
N ASN A 237 -28.93 22.89 -7.29
CA ASN A 237 -29.64 23.89 -6.48
C ASN A 237 -28.68 24.92 -5.88
N ALA A 238 -27.55 24.47 -5.32
CA ALA A 238 -26.52 25.37 -4.80
C ALA A 238 -25.92 26.25 -5.90
N LEU A 239 -25.65 25.68 -7.08
CA LEU A 239 -25.15 26.43 -8.22
C LEU A 239 -26.15 27.49 -8.69
N ASN A 240 -27.41 27.11 -8.86
CA ASN A 240 -28.49 28.03 -9.23
C ASN A 240 -28.62 29.16 -8.21
N TRP A 241 -28.52 28.88 -6.92
CA TRP A 241 -28.55 29.90 -5.86
C TRP A 241 -27.39 30.89 -5.98
N VAL A 242 -26.16 30.41 -6.24
CA VAL A 242 -24.99 31.28 -6.44
C VAL A 242 -25.17 32.14 -7.69
N VAL A 243 -25.65 31.55 -8.79
CA VAL A 243 -25.93 32.26 -10.04
C VAL A 243 -26.97 33.37 -9.80
N ASP A 244 -28.06 33.09 -9.08
CA ASP A 244 -29.08 34.06 -8.72
C ASP A 244 -28.52 35.20 -7.86
N LYS A 245 -27.72 34.88 -6.84
CA LYS A 245 -27.11 35.89 -5.96
C LYS A 245 -26.15 36.79 -6.73
N THR A 246 -25.28 36.21 -7.57
CA THR A 246 -24.35 36.96 -8.41
C THR A 246 -25.09 37.83 -9.41
N SER A 247 -26.14 37.30 -10.06
CA SER A 247 -27.00 38.06 -10.98
C SER A 247 -27.67 39.23 -10.28
N GLY A 248 -28.17 39.04 -9.06
CA GLY A 248 -28.74 40.12 -8.25
C GLY A 248 -27.71 41.19 -7.83
N VAL A 249 -26.47 40.80 -7.54
CA VAL A 249 -25.36 41.75 -7.27
C VAL A 249 -25.01 42.54 -8.52
N ILE A 250 -24.89 41.89 -9.68
CA ILE A 250 -24.62 42.54 -10.97
C ILE A 250 -25.74 43.54 -11.30
N ALA A 251 -27.01 43.15 -11.12
CA ALA A 251 -28.15 44.03 -11.35
C ALA A 251 -28.10 45.28 -10.44
N LYS A 252 -27.81 45.10 -9.14
CA LYS A 252 -27.64 46.22 -8.20
C LYS A 252 -26.49 47.14 -8.56
N LEU A 253 -25.37 46.59 -9.04
CA LEU A 253 -24.23 47.38 -9.53
C LEU A 253 -24.59 48.15 -10.81
N GLY A 254 -25.33 47.52 -11.73
CA GLY A 254 -25.78 48.16 -12.98
C GLY A 254 -26.88 49.21 -12.79
N SER A 255 -27.68 49.11 -11.73
CA SER A 255 -28.74 50.08 -11.40
C SER A 255 -28.33 51.12 -10.34
N ALA A 256 -27.11 51.05 -9.81
CA ALA A 256 -26.62 52.03 -8.86
C ALA A 256 -26.40 53.36 -9.60
N ASP A 257 -27.24 54.35 -9.30
CA ASP A 257 -27.11 55.70 -9.84
C ASP A 257 -25.86 56.39 -9.27
N ILE A 258 -24.75 56.28 -10.01
CA ILE A 258 -23.49 56.98 -9.73
C ILE A 258 -23.36 58.28 -10.53
N SER A 259 -24.46 58.79 -11.11
CA SER A 259 -24.46 60.02 -11.94
C SER A 259 -24.02 61.29 -11.20
N LYS A 260 -23.96 61.25 -9.85
CA LYS A 260 -23.43 62.35 -9.03
C LYS A 260 -21.89 62.33 -8.88
N ILE A 261 -21.22 61.34 -9.46
CA ILE A 261 -19.75 61.19 -9.43
C ILE A 261 -19.24 61.09 -10.88
N GLY A 262 -18.70 62.20 -11.42
CA GLY A 262 -18.07 62.21 -12.75
C GLY A 262 -19.02 61.87 -13.90
N ASP A 263 -18.59 60.99 -14.81
CA ASP A 263 -19.32 60.59 -16.03
C ASP A 263 -20.31 59.43 -15.82
N GLY A 264 -20.58 59.05 -14.57
CA GLY A 264 -21.49 57.96 -14.24
C GLY A 264 -20.89 56.56 -14.44
N THR A 265 -19.56 56.42 -14.52
CA THR A 265 -18.88 55.12 -14.50
C THR A 265 -17.92 54.98 -13.32
N VAL A 266 -17.74 53.74 -12.84
CA VAL A 266 -16.74 53.42 -11.79
C VAL A 266 -15.32 53.79 -12.25
N THR A 267 -15.04 53.65 -13.56
CA THR A 267 -13.79 54.07 -14.18
C THR A 267 -13.58 55.58 -14.11
N GLY A 268 -14.61 56.38 -14.40
CA GLY A 268 -14.55 57.85 -14.34
C GLY A 268 -14.37 58.38 -12.91
N ALA A 269 -14.93 57.71 -11.91
CA ALA A 269 -14.72 58.04 -10.50
C ALA A 269 -13.26 57.79 -10.04
N ILE A 270 -12.66 56.70 -10.51
CA ILE A 270 -11.25 56.38 -10.21
C ILE A 270 -10.31 57.39 -10.88
N VAL A 271 -10.60 57.79 -12.11
CA VAL A 271 -9.79 58.78 -12.86
C VAL A 271 -9.82 60.16 -12.20
N ASN A 272 -11.00 60.68 -11.84
CA ASN A 272 -11.11 61.98 -11.17
C ASN A 272 -10.37 62.01 -9.82
N ASN A 273 -10.48 60.95 -9.02
CA ASN A 273 -9.75 60.87 -7.76
C ASN A 273 -8.24 60.73 -7.96
N LYS A 274 -7.81 60.02 -9.02
CA LYS A 274 -6.39 59.95 -9.39
C LYS A 274 -5.85 61.34 -9.74
N GLU A 275 -6.57 62.10 -10.57
CA GLU A 275 -6.18 63.46 -10.96
C GLU A 275 -6.15 64.40 -9.74
N ALA A 276 -7.14 64.34 -8.85
CA ALA A 276 -7.16 65.13 -7.62
C ALA A 276 -5.99 64.81 -6.67
N ILE A 277 -5.59 63.53 -6.57
CA ILE A 277 -4.45 63.09 -5.74
C ILE A 277 -3.11 63.51 -6.37
N GLU A 278 -2.99 63.47 -7.70
CA GLU A 278 -1.81 63.94 -8.42
C GLU A 278 -1.64 65.47 -8.29
N ASP A 279 -2.73 66.24 -8.38
CA ASP A 279 -2.73 67.70 -8.24
C ASP A 279 -2.38 68.13 -6.79
N VAL A 280 -2.93 67.42 -5.79
CA VAL A 280 -2.57 67.62 -4.37
C VAL A 280 -1.11 67.23 -4.11
N SER A 281 -0.59 66.15 -4.72
CA SER A 281 0.82 65.78 -4.60
C SER A 281 1.75 66.82 -5.22
N GLN A 282 1.42 67.35 -6.40
CA GLN A 282 2.19 68.42 -7.04
C GLN A 282 2.17 69.71 -6.20
N SER A 283 1.01 70.07 -5.63
CA SER A 283 0.85 71.20 -4.69
C SER A 283 1.70 71.06 -3.42
N LEU A 284 1.75 69.87 -2.81
CA LEU A 284 2.53 69.59 -1.61
C LEU A 284 4.05 69.56 -1.85
N THR A 285 4.48 69.16 -3.05
CA THR A 285 5.91 69.11 -3.41
C THR A 285 6.49 70.50 -3.64
N ASN A 286 5.66 71.50 -3.95
CA ASN A 286 6.06 72.89 -4.21
C ASN A 286 6.11 73.79 -2.96
N ILE A 287 5.88 73.25 -1.75
CA ILE A 287 5.91 74.03 -0.51
C ILE A 287 6.98 73.46 0.44
N LYS A 288 8.22 74.01 0.39
CA LYS A 288 9.24 74.19 1.48
C LYS A 288 10.73 74.17 1.08
N LYS A 289 11.12 74.79 -0.05
CA LYS A 289 12.46 75.36 -0.29
C LYS A 289 12.36 76.58 -1.19
N THR A 290 12.52 77.79 -0.64
CA THR A 290 12.48 79.03 -1.44
C THR A 290 13.87 79.35 -1.95
N TYR A 291 14.08 79.17 -3.25
CA TYR A 291 15.29 79.58 -3.94
C TYR A 291 15.13 81.02 -4.45
N LEU A 292 16.04 81.92 -4.06
CA LEU A 292 16.02 83.33 -4.45
C LEU A 292 17.08 83.63 -5.51
N ARG A 293 16.69 84.30 -6.61
CA ARG A 293 17.62 84.94 -7.55
C ARG A 293 17.45 86.45 -7.48
N LEU A 294 18.51 87.17 -7.13
CA LEU A 294 18.47 88.61 -6.93
C LEU A 294 19.62 89.30 -7.67
N VAL A 295 19.35 90.50 -8.19
CA VAL A 295 20.36 91.43 -8.70
C VAL A 295 20.33 92.65 -7.80
N LEU A 296 21.43 92.89 -7.07
CA LEU A 296 21.53 93.92 -6.03
C LEU A 296 22.57 94.98 -6.45
N PRO A 297 22.17 95.98 -7.26
CA PRO A 297 23.10 96.97 -7.82
C PRO A 297 23.75 97.87 -6.77
N ASN A 298 23.10 98.07 -5.62
CA ASN A 298 23.53 99.00 -4.55
C ASN A 298 24.15 98.30 -3.33
N VAL A 299 24.42 96.99 -3.40
CA VAL A 299 25.10 96.22 -2.34
C VAL A 299 26.56 96.03 -2.73
N ALA A 300 27.48 96.24 -1.77
CA ALA A 300 28.91 96.06 -2.00
C ALA A 300 29.24 94.62 -2.45
N ALA A 301 30.21 94.49 -3.35
CA ALA A 301 30.61 93.23 -3.97
C ALA A 301 31.50 92.35 -3.04
N ASP A 302 31.05 92.15 -1.80
CA ASP A 302 31.71 91.30 -0.82
C ASP A 302 30.72 90.38 -0.11
N ALA A 303 31.22 89.22 0.32
CA ALA A 303 30.41 88.16 0.90
C ALA A 303 29.67 88.60 2.18
N LYS A 304 30.21 89.57 2.94
CA LYS A 304 29.59 90.06 4.16
C LYS A 304 28.39 90.91 3.83
N ALA A 305 28.52 91.88 2.93
CA ALA A 305 27.42 92.74 2.52
C ALA A 305 26.24 91.96 1.91
N VAL A 306 26.53 90.93 1.11
CA VAL A 306 25.50 90.05 0.52
C VAL A 306 24.78 89.23 1.59
N CYS A 307 25.50 88.55 2.47
CA CYS A 307 24.88 87.74 3.52
C CYS A 307 24.12 88.58 4.53
N ASP A 308 24.62 89.76 4.89
CA ASP A 308 23.95 90.73 5.75
C ASP A 308 22.63 91.22 5.13
N TYR A 309 22.62 91.47 3.82
CA TYR A 309 21.40 91.82 3.09
C TYR A 309 20.37 90.69 3.11
N ILE A 310 20.79 89.44 2.85
CA ILE A 310 19.87 88.29 2.86
C ILE A 310 19.34 88.04 4.27
N ASN A 311 20.22 88.09 5.26
CA ASN A 311 19.88 87.92 6.67
C ASN A 311 18.83 88.96 7.12
N LYS A 312 19.11 90.24 6.87
CA LYS A 312 18.24 91.36 7.27
C LYS A 312 16.87 91.32 6.61
N ASN A 313 16.80 91.01 5.31
CA ASN A 313 15.55 91.18 4.55
C ASN A 313 14.69 89.92 4.49
N TYR A 314 15.27 88.72 4.56
CA TYR A 314 14.52 87.48 4.33
C TYR A 314 14.54 86.47 5.49
N LEU A 315 15.57 86.48 6.35
CA LEU A 315 15.65 85.57 7.50
C LEU A 315 15.16 86.23 8.80
N MET A 316 15.53 87.50 9.03
CA MET A 316 15.18 88.29 10.21
C MET A 316 14.18 89.44 9.92
N GLY A 317 13.69 89.56 8.67
CA GLY A 317 12.86 90.67 8.18
C GLY A 317 11.38 90.34 7.97
N GLN A 318 10.54 91.37 7.84
CA GLN A 318 9.06 91.42 7.87
C GLN A 318 8.27 90.68 6.75
N ILE A 319 8.79 89.59 6.18
CA ILE A 319 8.04 88.72 5.25
C ILE A 319 8.21 87.29 5.76
N THR A 320 7.11 86.68 6.25
CA THR A 320 6.97 85.31 6.82
C THR A 320 8.28 84.58 7.14
N PRO A 321 8.60 84.32 8.42
CA PRO A 321 9.91 83.85 8.87
C PRO A 321 10.37 82.59 8.13
N MET A 322 11.31 82.76 7.19
CA MET A 322 11.94 81.64 6.51
C MET A 322 13.05 81.05 7.40
N TYR A 323 13.14 79.72 7.41
CA TYR A 323 14.10 78.97 8.24
C TYR A 323 15.38 78.60 7.47
N SER A 324 15.30 78.52 6.15
CA SER A 324 16.43 78.25 5.27
C SER A 324 16.16 78.87 3.91
N ILE A 325 17.18 79.52 3.35
CA ILE A 325 17.13 80.18 2.05
C ILE A 325 18.34 79.75 1.25
N GLU A 326 18.09 79.23 0.07
CA GLU A 326 19.10 79.07 -0.98
C GLU A 326 19.03 80.31 -1.89
N PHE A 327 20.17 80.91 -2.23
CA PHE A 327 20.18 82.09 -3.08
C PHE A 327 21.32 82.14 -4.08
N ASP A 328 21.05 82.84 -5.17
CA ASP A 328 21.99 83.34 -6.15
C ASP A 328 21.83 84.86 -6.28
N VAL A 329 22.89 85.59 -5.94
CA VAL A 329 22.90 87.06 -5.90
C VAL A 329 24.00 87.59 -6.79
N VAL A 330 23.66 88.53 -7.67
CA VAL A 330 24.64 89.36 -8.39
C VAL A 330 24.76 90.70 -7.66
N ALA A 331 25.89 90.93 -6.99
CA ALA A 331 26.15 92.14 -6.20
C ALA A 331 26.92 93.19 -7.02
N SER A 332 26.53 94.46 -6.89
CA SER A 332 27.10 95.58 -7.65
C SER A 332 27.11 95.36 -9.17
N ASN A 333 26.20 94.53 -9.68
CA ASN A 333 26.12 94.07 -11.07
C ASN A 333 27.39 93.37 -11.61
N ALA A 334 28.31 92.92 -10.76
CA ALA A 334 29.62 92.42 -11.18
C ALA A 334 29.97 91.05 -10.60
N ASP A 335 29.83 90.86 -9.29
CA ASP A 335 30.24 89.62 -8.62
C ASP A 335 29.05 88.73 -8.28
N TRP A 336 29.19 87.44 -8.59
CA TRP A 336 28.16 86.44 -8.31
C TRP A 336 28.44 85.70 -7.00
N PHE A 337 27.47 85.72 -6.10
CA PHE A 337 27.48 84.98 -4.85
C PHE A 337 26.35 83.95 -4.83
N SER A 338 26.67 82.72 -4.44
CA SER A 338 25.68 81.65 -4.27
C SER A 338 25.83 81.05 -2.87
N GLY A 339 24.73 80.80 -2.18
CA GLY A 339 24.85 80.22 -0.84
C GLY A 339 23.55 79.81 -0.21
N VAL A 340 23.68 79.25 0.99
CA VAL A 340 22.57 78.84 1.83
C VAL A 340 22.74 79.47 3.20
N LEU A 341 21.72 80.17 3.68
CA LEU A 341 21.65 80.72 5.03
C LEU A 341 20.43 80.15 5.74
N SER A 342 20.61 79.72 6.98
CA SER A 342 19.57 79.08 7.79
C SER A 342 19.55 79.65 9.20
N THR A 343 18.40 79.55 9.86
CA THR A 343 18.22 79.92 11.26
C THR A 343 18.39 78.68 12.15
N ASP A 344 18.77 78.89 13.41
CA ASP A 344 18.81 77.87 14.46
C ASP A 344 17.42 77.37 14.91
N SER A 345 16.36 78.10 14.60
CA SER A 345 14.99 77.77 15.00
C SER A 345 13.97 78.11 13.91
N ASN A 346 12.92 77.29 13.82
CA ASN A 346 11.75 77.50 12.97
C ASN A 346 10.72 78.45 13.61
N VAL A 347 10.91 78.86 14.87
CA VAL A 347 10.00 79.73 15.64
C VAL A 347 10.41 81.19 15.48
N ASP A 348 9.49 82.06 15.02
CA ASP A 348 9.81 83.46 14.70
C ASP A 348 10.29 84.22 15.93
N SER A 349 11.53 84.71 15.92
CA SER A 349 12.05 85.49 17.03
C SER A 349 13.20 86.41 16.62
N ASN A 350 13.25 87.59 17.25
CA ASN A 350 14.32 88.58 17.08
C ASN A 350 15.66 88.13 17.70
N ALA A 351 15.71 86.94 18.33
CA ALA A 351 16.86 86.38 19.02
C ALA A 351 17.52 85.20 18.27
N ARG A 352 17.02 84.86 17.08
CA ARG A 352 17.58 83.78 16.25
C ARG A 352 19.04 84.04 15.88
N THR A 353 19.78 82.96 15.72
CA THR A 353 21.10 82.99 15.08
C THR A 353 20.99 82.51 13.64
N VAL A 354 21.72 83.17 12.75
CA VAL A 354 21.79 82.83 11.33
C VAL A 354 23.17 82.31 11.02
N TRP A 355 23.21 81.15 10.38
CA TRP A 355 24.43 80.46 10.00
C TRP A 355 24.31 79.96 8.57
N GLY A 356 25.45 79.89 7.88
CA GLY A 356 25.46 79.28 6.57
C GLY A 356 26.74 79.53 5.81
N ILE A 357 26.68 79.17 4.53
CA ILE A 357 27.84 79.12 3.65
C ILE A 357 27.52 79.96 2.42
N VAL A 358 28.45 80.84 2.05
CA VAL A 358 28.38 81.60 0.79
C VAL A 358 29.65 81.38 -0.01
N GLN A 359 29.48 81.16 -1.30
CA GLN A 359 30.57 81.07 -2.25
C GLN A 359 30.56 82.34 -3.10
N ARG A 360 31.69 83.06 -3.14
CA ARG A 360 31.94 84.03 -4.21
C ARG A 360 32.38 83.23 -5.43
N ARG A 361 31.58 83.24 -6.48
CA ARG A 361 31.89 82.56 -7.72
C ARG A 361 32.79 83.43 -8.57
N SER A 362 33.86 82.83 -9.07
CA SER A 362 34.62 83.37 -10.19
C SER A 362 34.32 82.55 -11.45
N ILE A 363 34.77 83.01 -12.61
CA ILE A 363 34.65 82.26 -13.88
C ILE A 363 35.38 80.90 -13.82
N SER A 364 36.31 80.70 -12.86
CA SER A 364 36.93 79.41 -12.52
C SER A 364 36.53 78.88 -11.13
N ALA A 365 36.32 77.57 -11.02
CA ALA A 365 36.07 76.88 -9.76
C ALA A 365 37.25 77.02 -8.78
N ASP A 366 38.48 77.07 -9.30
CA ASP A 366 39.72 77.12 -8.51
C ASP A 366 39.96 78.47 -7.82
N ASN A 367 39.32 79.53 -8.31
CA ASN A 367 39.40 80.89 -7.76
C ASN A 367 38.14 81.30 -7.00
N SER A 368 37.22 80.35 -6.74
CA SER A 368 36.04 80.63 -5.92
C SER A 368 36.39 80.51 -4.45
N THR A 369 36.01 81.51 -3.66
CA THR A 369 36.25 81.51 -2.21
C THR A 369 34.97 81.13 -1.48
N LEU A 370 35.03 80.09 -0.65
CA LEU A 370 33.95 79.68 0.23
C LEU A 370 34.07 80.40 1.58
N TYR A 371 32.98 80.96 2.05
CA TYR A 371 32.92 81.67 3.32
C TYR A 371 31.85 81.06 4.24
N LYS A 372 32.13 81.08 5.54
CA LYS A 372 31.13 80.86 6.59
C LYS A 372 30.59 82.19 7.09
N TYR A 373 29.28 82.28 7.23
CA TYR A 373 28.56 83.42 7.79
C TYR A 373 27.97 83.07 9.14
N PHE A 374 28.12 83.97 10.11
CA PHE A 374 27.42 83.90 11.40
C PHE A 374 26.89 85.28 11.77
N GLY A 375 25.58 85.40 11.96
CA GLY A 375 24.93 86.61 12.47
C GLY A 375 24.04 86.30 13.67
N SER A 376 23.90 87.25 14.59
CA SER A 376 22.99 87.14 15.73
C SER A 376 22.14 88.39 15.87
N GLY A 377 20.84 88.19 16.16
CA GLY A 377 19.92 89.27 16.51
C GLY A 377 19.42 90.15 15.36
N ALA A 378 18.37 90.91 15.64
CA ALA A 378 17.76 91.86 14.71
C ALA A 378 18.67 93.06 14.46
N GLY A 379 19.36 93.07 13.32
CA GLY A 379 20.28 94.14 12.94
C GLY A 379 21.07 93.87 11.66
N GLY A 380 21.16 92.60 11.26
CA GLY A 380 21.68 92.21 9.95
C GLY A 380 23.19 92.42 9.79
N ALA A 381 23.95 92.57 10.87
CA ALA A 381 25.41 92.62 10.83
C ALA A 381 25.98 91.31 11.38
N GLY A 382 26.49 90.45 10.49
CA GLY A 382 27.16 89.21 10.83
C GLY A 382 28.67 89.28 10.62
N THR A 383 29.35 88.20 11.00
CA THR A 383 30.76 87.95 10.70
C THR A 383 30.88 87.00 9.52
N VAL A 384 31.84 87.28 8.64
CA VAL A 384 32.20 86.41 7.51
C VAL A 384 33.66 86.02 7.63
N SER A 385 33.96 84.74 7.44
CA SER A 385 35.34 84.25 7.39
C SER A 385 35.52 83.20 6.29
N PRO A 386 36.64 83.18 5.57
CA PRO A 386 36.88 82.18 4.52
C PRO A 386 37.18 80.81 5.13
N PHE A 387 36.78 79.73 4.44
CA PHE A 387 37.29 78.40 4.72
C PHE A 387 38.75 78.33 4.26
N LYS A 388 39.65 77.87 5.13
CA LYS A 388 41.05 77.61 4.75
C LYS A 388 41.12 76.30 3.96
N SER A 389 41.82 76.29 2.82
CA SER A 389 42.05 75.05 2.08
C SER A 389 43.03 74.14 2.84
N TYR A 390 42.97 72.84 2.59
CA TYR A 390 43.92 71.85 3.12
C TYR A 390 45.37 72.27 2.89
N ASP A 391 45.68 72.80 1.70
CA ASP A 391 47.02 73.23 1.31
C ASP A 391 47.49 74.47 2.10
N GLN A 392 46.59 75.38 2.47
CA GLN A 392 46.92 76.54 3.30
C GLN A 392 47.15 76.16 4.77
N GLY A 393 46.47 75.13 5.28
CA GLY A 393 46.73 74.55 6.60
C GLY A 393 48.03 73.73 6.65
N TYR A 394 48.30 72.97 5.60
CA TYR A 394 49.54 72.20 5.42
C TYR A 394 50.77 73.12 5.31
N ALA A 395 50.72 74.15 4.46
CA ALA A 395 51.83 75.09 4.26
C ALA A 395 52.19 75.90 5.53
N GLN A 396 51.20 76.26 6.34
CA GLN A 396 51.42 76.91 7.64
C GLN A 396 52.13 75.96 8.63
N GLY A 397 51.71 74.70 8.69
CA GLY A 397 52.34 73.69 9.54
C GLY A 397 53.76 73.31 9.12
N VAL A 398 54.05 73.31 7.82
CA VAL A 398 55.41 73.08 7.28
C VAL A 398 56.34 74.26 7.61
N THR A 399 55.85 75.50 7.48
CA THR A 399 56.63 76.72 7.79
C THR A 399 56.95 76.85 9.29
N ASP A 400 56.04 76.40 10.16
CA ASP A 400 56.24 76.39 11.61
C ASP A 400 57.15 75.23 12.09
N ALA A 401 57.32 74.18 11.28
CA ALA A 401 58.16 73.01 11.57
C ALA A 401 59.61 73.13 11.05
N ASP A 402 59.83 73.73 9.88
CA ASP A 402 61.15 73.83 9.24
C ASP A 402 62.14 74.77 9.94
N ASN A 403 61.67 75.65 10.84
CA ASN A 403 62.53 76.59 11.57
C ASN A 403 63.09 76.07 12.92
N ARG A 404 63.04 74.76 13.21
CA ARG A 404 63.71 74.16 14.40
C ARG A 404 64.39 72.80 14.13
N ALA A 405 65.71 72.75 14.36
CA ALA A 405 66.65 71.73 13.88
C ALA A 405 66.78 70.41 14.69
N ASN A 406 65.68 69.81 15.19
CA ASN A 406 65.81 68.47 15.82
C ASN A 406 64.50 67.64 15.78
N ALA A 407 64.48 66.63 14.89
CA ALA A 407 63.37 65.70 14.65
C ALA A 407 63.00 64.77 15.83
N ASN A 408 63.81 64.74 16.90
CA ASN A 408 63.54 63.94 18.10
C ASN A 408 63.00 64.76 19.30
N SER A 409 62.74 66.06 19.12
CA SER A 409 62.09 66.88 20.15
C SER A 409 60.61 66.54 20.33
N THR A 410 60.15 66.45 21.58
CA THR A 410 58.75 66.24 21.98
C THR A 410 57.80 67.27 21.33
N ASN A 411 58.28 68.47 21.00
CA ASN A 411 57.49 69.51 20.33
C ASN A 411 57.24 69.20 18.84
N TYR A 412 58.19 68.55 18.15
CA TYR A 412 58.06 68.16 16.73
C TYR A 412 57.02 67.03 16.57
N LYS A 413 57.00 66.06 17.50
CA LYS A 413 56.04 64.94 17.51
C LYS A 413 54.65 65.35 18.01
N THR A 414 54.54 66.38 18.86
CA THR A 414 53.24 66.89 19.35
C THR A 414 52.52 67.75 18.31
N GLY A 415 53.26 68.54 17.51
CA GLY A 415 52.69 69.33 16.41
C GLY A 415 52.11 68.47 15.28
N TYR A 416 52.81 67.41 14.88
CA TYR A 416 52.36 66.48 13.83
C TYR A 416 51.12 65.65 14.26
N ASN A 417 51.11 65.11 15.48
CA ASN A 417 50.04 64.22 15.95
C ASN A 417 48.73 64.94 16.31
N ASN A 418 48.78 66.21 16.71
CA ASN A 418 47.56 67.00 16.97
C ASN A 418 46.81 67.35 15.67
N GLY A 419 47.52 67.51 14.54
CA GLY A 419 46.90 67.66 13.22
C GLY A 419 46.28 66.36 12.67
N TYR A 420 46.92 65.21 12.93
CA TYR A 420 46.43 63.90 12.47
C TYR A 420 45.20 63.41 13.25
N ASN A 421 45.15 63.60 14.58
CA ASN A 421 44.07 63.07 15.43
C ASN A 421 42.76 63.86 15.36
N ALA A 422 42.79 65.14 14.97
CA ALA A 422 41.56 65.92 14.73
C ALA A 422 40.74 65.42 13.52
N GLY A 423 41.33 64.62 12.63
CA GLY A 423 40.66 64.04 11.46
C GLY A 423 40.14 62.61 11.63
N LYS A 424 40.37 61.94 12.77
CA LYS A 424 40.13 60.49 12.94
C LYS A 424 38.96 60.12 13.86
N SER A 425 38.34 61.09 14.54
CA SER A 425 37.32 60.86 15.57
C SER A 425 35.85 60.95 15.08
N ASP A 426 35.54 60.55 13.84
CA ASP A 426 34.17 60.59 13.31
C ASP A 426 33.68 59.22 12.76
N GLY A 427 33.68 58.20 13.63
CA GLY A 427 32.77 57.05 13.52
C GLY A 427 33.37 55.64 13.30
N ALA A 428 33.26 54.76 14.30
CA ALA A 428 32.80 53.36 14.19
C ALA A 428 32.94 52.60 15.53
N LEU A 429 31.83 51.98 15.96
CA LEU A 429 31.61 51.28 17.23
C LEU A 429 32.20 49.86 17.25
N THR A 430 32.91 49.50 18.33
CA THR A 430 33.28 48.12 18.66
C THR A 430 32.87 47.80 20.10
N GLY A 431 31.97 46.83 20.32
CA GLY A 431 31.92 46.05 21.57
C GLY A 431 30.57 45.90 22.30
N VAL A 432 29.65 45.04 21.82
CA VAL A 432 28.65 44.41 22.71
C VAL A 432 28.43 42.92 22.34
N SER A 433 28.42 42.10 23.39
CA SER A 433 28.34 40.64 23.48
C SER A 433 27.02 40.03 22.98
N GLY A 434 27.12 38.96 22.18
CA GLY A 434 25.98 38.17 21.69
C GLY A 434 26.31 37.40 20.40
N CYS A 435 27.50 36.80 20.31
CA CYS A 435 28.13 36.30 19.08
C CYS A 435 27.14 35.58 18.15
N CYS A 436 26.64 36.31 17.15
CA CYS A 436 25.89 35.75 16.05
C CYS A 436 26.72 34.64 15.41
N ILE A 437 26.19 33.41 15.36
CA ILE A 437 26.86 32.29 14.68
C ILE A 437 26.48 32.20 13.20
N ALA A 438 25.45 32.93 12.79
CA ALA A 438 25.11 33.19 11.40
C ALA A 438 24.24 34.44 11.34
N GLY A 439 24.53 35.31 10.37
CA GLY A 439 23.69 36.45 10.02
C GLY A 439 23.12 36.27 8.63
N TRP A 440 21.97 36.87 8.38
CA TRP A 440 21.33 36.86 7.09
C TRP A 440 20.67 38.21 6.81
N ARG A 441 20.80 38.66 5.57
CA ARG A 441 20.10 39.83 5.06
C ARG A 441 19.70 39.55 3.62
N SER A 442 18.39 39.60 3.34
CA SER A 442 17.92 39.62 1.96
C SER A 442 18.21 41.00 1.36
N ILE A 443 18.83 41.02 0.19
CA ILE A 443 18.85 42.20 -0.69
C ILE A 443 17.95 42.01 -1.92
N ASP A 444 17.53 40.77 -2.20
CA ASP A 444 16.74 40.40 -3.35
C ASP A 444 15.30 40.05 -2.94
N ALA A 445 14.37 40.30 -3.86
CA ALA A 445 12.98 39.94 -3.76
C ALA A 445 12.79 38.45 -4.10
N TYR A 446 12.26 37.65 -3.15
CA TYR A 446 11.92 36.24 -3.36
C TYR A 446 10.40 36.04 -3.40
N SER A 447 9.95 34.98 -4.06
CA SER A 447 8.52 34.65 -4.21
C SER A 447 8.21 33.24 -3.69
N ASN A 448 6.97 33.03 -3.27
CA ASN A 448 6.35 31.79 -2.77
C ASN A 448 7.22 30.51 -2.69
N ASN A 449 7.49 30.06 -1.46
CA ASN A 449 8.13 28.79 -1.09
C ASN A 449 9.57 28.61 -1.63
N GLN A 450 10.22 29.69 -2.07
CA GLN A 450 11.63 29.70 -2.44
C GLN A 450 12.51 29.86 -1.20
N TRP A 451 13.63 29.13 -1.18
CA TRP A 451 14.67 29.31 -0.17
C TRP A 451 15.43 30.61 -0.40
N VAL A 452 15.71 31.33 0.68
CA VAL A 452 16.43 32.61 0.58
C VAL A 452 17.93 32.42 0.71
N SER A 453 18.68 33.02 -0.23
CA SER A 453 20.15 33.07 -0.21
C SER A 453 20.67 34.31 0.57
N GLY A 454 21.99 34.51 0.65
CA GLY A 454 22.57 35.72 1.25
C GLY A 454 22.95 35.60 2.74
N TRP A 455 23.32 34.40 3.19
CA TRP A 455 23.86 34.19 4.53
C TRP A 455 25.29 34.74 4.64
N THR A 456 25.54 35.56 5.66
CA THR A 456 26.83 36.23 5.91
C THR A 456 27.29 36.01 7.35
N GLY A 457 28.61 36.04 7.61
CA GLY A 457 29.13 35.86 8.97
C GLY A 457 28.78 34.50 9.58
N VAL A 458 28.61 33.47 8.74
CA VAL A 458 28.30 32.11 9.20
C VAL A 458 29.54 31.45 9.77
N ASN A 459 29.46 30.99 11.01
CA ASN A 459 30.54 30.30 11.69
C ASN A 459 30.74 28.89 11.08
N PRO A 460 31.88 28.63 10.41
CA PRO A 460 32.11 27.38 9.70
C PRO A 460 32.24 26.16 10.61
N ASN A 461 32.37 26.33 11.93
CA ASN A 461 32.38 25.22 12.89
C ASN A 461 30.98 24.64 13.16
N TYR A 462 29.92 25.40 12.87
CA TYR A 462 28.54 24.99 13.14
C TYR A 462 27.75 24.69 11.86
N PHE A 463 28.03 25.42 10.78
CA PHE A 463 27.29 25.30 9.53
C PHE A 463 28.20 25.21 8.31
N THR A 464 27.65 24.70 7.21
CA THR A 464 28.09 24.94 5.84
C THR A 464 27.03 25.77 5.11
N VAL A 465 27.43 26.62 4.17
CA VAL A 465 26.51 27.43 3.36
C VAL A 465 26.41 26.83 1.97
N ASN A 466 25.20 26.71 1.44
CA ASN A 466 24.96 26.40 0.03
C ASN A 466 24.14 27.51 -0.63
N GLY A 467 23.86 27.39 -1.92
CA GLY A 467 23.13 28.43 -2.68
C GLY A 467 21.72 28.74 -2.16
N TYR A 468 21.17 27.89 -1.28
CA TYR A 468 19.78 27.96 -0.81
C TYR A 468 19.67 28.05 0.72
N GLY A 469 20.77 28.19 1.47
CA GLY A 469 20.71 28.27 2.93
C GLY A 469 21.91 27.67 3.64
N ILE A 470 21.68 27.15 4.84
CA ILE A 470 22.73 26.61 5.72
C ILE A 470 22.43 25.17 6.12
N VAL A 471 23.48 24.36 6.27
CA VAL A 471 23.39 22.95 6.70
C VAL A 471 24.23 22.77 7.97
N PRO A 472 23.65 22.36 9.10
CA PRO A 472 24.37 22.10 10.35
C PRO A 472 25.38 20.96 10.17
N LYS A 473 26.58 21.11 10.75
CA LYS A 473 27.60 20.05 10.75
C LYS A 473 27.41 19.03 11.88
N ARG A 474 26.66 19.39 12.91
CA ARG A 474 26.39 18.60 14.12
C ARG A 474 25.04 18.98 14.70
N ASN A 475 24.51 18.17 15.61
CA ASN A 475 23.27 18.49 16.31
C ASN A 475 23.52 19.54 17.40
N PHE A 476 22.71 20.59 17.47
CA PHE A 476 22.75 21.58 18.56
C PHE A 476 21.43 22.36 18.66
N THR A 477 21.26 23.11 19.73
CA THR A 477 20.11 23.98 19.95
C THR A 477 20.58 25.44 19.98
N ALA A 478 19.89 26.32 19.25
CA ALA A 478 20.21 27.75 19.19
C ALA A 478 18.93 28.58 19.20
N THR A 479 19.05 29.87 19.52
CA THR A 479 17.94 30.82 19.46
C THR A 479 18.03 31.60 18.16
N VAL A 480 16.94 31.58 17.39
CA VAL A 480 16.86 32.22 16.07
C VAL A 480 16.02 33.49 16.21
N TYR A 481 16.55 34.61 15.72
CA TYR A 481 15.87 35.90 15.65
C TYR A 481 15.72 36.32 14.20
N TRP A 482 14.54 36.81 13.83
CA TRP A 482 14.32 37.32 12.47
C TRP A 482 13.22 38.37 12.41
N GLN A 483 13.32 39.20 11.38
CA GLN A 483 12.34 40.21 11.04
C GLN A 483 12.18 40.28 9.52
N GLY A 484 10.97 40.03 9.06
CA GLY A 484 10.52 40.34 7.71
C GLY A 484 10.00 41.79 7.65
N TYR A 485 10.08 42.38 6.47
CA TYR A 485 9.29 43.58 6.16
C TYR A 485 7.79 43.22 6.26
N ASN A 486 6.94 44.14 6.71
CA ASN A 486 5.46 43.99 6.73
C ASN A 486 4.80 42.83 7.52
N LYS A 487 5.51 42.16 8.45
CA LYS A 487 4.95 41.12 9.36
C LYS A 487 4.28 39.93 8.65
N ARG A 488 4.55 39.60 7.39
CA ARG A 488 3.95 38.40 6.75
C ARG A 488 4.92 37.58 5.88
N ASP A 489 6.18 37.97 5.79
CA ASP A 489 6.88 37.73 4.54
C ASP A 489 7.81 36.49 4.57
N ILE A 490 8.30 36.03 5.72
CA ILE A 490 9.35 34.98 5.80
C ILE A 490 9.26 34.13 7.08
N ASP A 491 9.38 32.81 6.94
CA ASP A 491 9.46 31.82 8.02
C ASP A 491 10.81 31.08 8.05
N PHE A 492 11.30 30.73 9.24
CA PHE A 492 12.52 29.90 9.38
C PHE A 492 12.18 28.41 9.52
N TYR A 493 12.87 27.60 8.72
CA TYR A 493 12.73 26.15 8.66
C TYR A 493 14.03 25.47 9.11
N SER A 494 13.89 24.43 9.93
CA SER A 494 14.96 23.51 10.29
C SER A 494 14.45 22.08 10.09
N ASN A 495 15.22 21.24 9.39
CA ASN A 495 14.86 19.83 9.16
C ASN A 495 13.50 19.64 8.45
N GLY A 496 13.13 20.55 7.55
CA GLY A 496 11.85 20.49 6.82
C GLY A 496 10.60 20.74 7.67
N VAL A 497 10.75 20.98 8.98
CA VAL A 497 9.67 21.29 9.91
C VAL A 497 9.70 22.80 10.23
N MET A 498 8.54 23.45 10.21
CA MET A 498 8.41 24.82 10.69
C MET A 498 8.63 24.84 12.20
N GLY A 499 9.65 25.57 12.66
CA GLY A 499 9.93 25.67 14.09
C GLY A 499 8.94 26.54 14.86
N HIS A 500 8.29 27.52 14.21
CA HIS A 500 7.23 28.36 14.79
C HIS A 500 6.50 29.15 13.69
N ARG A 501 5.17 29.33 13.79
CA ARG A 501 4.36 30.14 12.84
C ARG A 501 3.92 31.41 13.56
N ASP A 502 4.72 32.47 13.43
CA ASP A 502 4.35 33.82 13.82
C ASP A 502 4.57 34.74 12.62
N ASN A 503 3.54 35.51 12.29
CA ASN A 503 3.45 36.43 11.15
C ASN A 503 4.73 37.29 10.96
N GLY A 504 5.69 36.76 10.18
CA GLY A 504 6.84 37.41 9.59
C GLY A 504 7.93 37.99 10.51
N THR A 505 7.77 37.98 11.84
CA THR A 505 8.77 38.57 12.76
C THR A 505 8.82 37.82 14.08
N SER A 506 10.00 37.39 14.50
CA SER A 506 10.27 36.90 15.86
C SER A 506 11.49 37.59 16.45
N MET A 507 11.27 38.77 17.05
CA MET A 507 12.30 39.50 17.79
C MET A 507 12.49 38.97 19.23
N ASN A 508 11.57 38.15 19.73
CA ASN A 508 11.68 37.54 21.07
C ASN A 508 12.55 36.27 21.06
N GLY A 509 12.99 35.82 19.87
CA GLY A 509 13.84 34.65 19.70
C GLY A 509 13.06 33.34 19.81
N VAL A 510 13.30 32.43 18.88
CA VAL A 510 12.73 31.07 18.93
C VAL A 510 13.83 30.06 19.13
N LYS A 511 13.73 29.26 20.19
CA LYS A 511 14.67 28.17 20.46
C LYS A 511 14.39 27.00 19.53
N MET A 512 15.38 26.61 18.73
CA MET A 512 15.23 25.56 17.71
C MET A 512 16.36 24.53 17.78
N ASN A 513 16.01 23.29 17.45
CA ASN A 513 16.97 22.20 17.29
C ASN A 513 17.44 22.12 15.84
N PHE A 514 18.75 21.98 15.68
CA PHE A 514 19.44 21.82 14.41
C PHE A 514 20.02 20.42 14.35
N TYR A 515 19.81 19.73 13.23
CA TYR A 515 20.29 18.36 13.03
C TYR A 515 21.34 18.34 11.91
N ALA A 516 22.40 17.58 12.13
CA ALA A 516 23.52 17.45 11.21
C ALA A 516 23.03 16.99 9.83
N GLY A 517 23.49 17.66 8.77
CA GLY A 517 23.18 17.29 7.38
C GLY A 517 21.79 17.71 6.88
N THR A 518 20.97 18.38 7.70
CA THR A 518 19.63 18.84 7.29
C THR A 518 19.65 20.27 6.74
N GLN A 519 18.86 20.57 5.70
CA GLN A 519 18.76 21.94 5.19
C GLN A 519 17.97 22.81 6.17
N CYS A 520 18.56 23.94 6.57
CA CYS A 520 17.95 24.95 7.41
C CYS A 520 18.04 26.33 6.73
N GLY A 521 17.11 27.22 7.01
CA GLY A 521 17.11 28.57 6.44
C GLY A 521 15.73 29.20 6.41
N PHE A 522 15.62 30.33 5.71
CA PHE A 522 14.38 31.07 5.56
C PHE A 522 13.65 30.69 4.26
N LYS A 523 12.31 30.62 4.30
CA LYS A 523 11.44 30.48 3.13
C LYS A 523 10.35 31.54 3.13
N THR A 524 9.97 31.98 1.94
CA THR A 524 8.89 32.96 1.73
C THR A 524 7.52 32.30 1.68
N ASN A 525 6.49 33.01 2.18
CA ASN A 525 5.10 32.51 2.22
C ASN A 525 4.12 33.35 1.37
N ASP A 526 4.53 34.48 0.81
CA ASP A 526 3.65 35.33 0.01
C ASP A 526 3.73 35.02 -1.50
N SER A 527 2.58 35.12 -2.16
CA SER A 527 2.35 34.80 -3.57
C SER A 527 2.49 36.00 -4.51
N GLY A 528 2.78 37.21 -4.01
CA GLY A 528 2.65 38.42 -4.84
C GLY A 528 3.55 39.63 -4.54
N GLY A 529 4.65 39.51 -3.79
CA GLY A 529 5.55 40.65 -3.54
C GLY A 529 6.90 40.22 -2.96
N GLY A 530 7.98 40.89 -3.37
CA GLY A 530 9.34 40.55 -2.95
C GLY A 530 9.54 40.59 -1.45
N SER A 531 9.82 39.44 -0.84
CA SER A 531 10.07 39.36 0.61
C SER A 531 11.49 39.81 0.95
N LEU A 532 11.62 40.87 1.74
CA LEU A 532 12.89 41.33 2.31
C LEU A 532 12.90 41.10 3.82
N GLY A 533 14.06 40.78 4.37
CA GLY A 533 14.20 40.57 5.80
C GLY A 533 15.65 40.50 6.25
N ALA A 534 15.83 40.48 7.57
CA ALA A 534 17.10 40.21 8.20
C ALA A 534 16.88 39.29 9.40
N GLY A 535 17.90 38.51 9.73
CA GLY A 535 17.84 37.59 10.86
C GLY A 535 19.24 37.15 11.29
N PHE A 536 19.33 36.65 12.51
CA PHE A 536 20.57 36.12 13.05
C PHE A 536 20.28 34.94 13.97
N ILE A 537 21.24 34.01 14.02
CA ILE A 537 21.21 32.85 14.90
C ILE A 537 22.23 33.10 16.01
N VAL A 538 21.79 32.95 17.25
CA VAL A 538 22.63 33.07 18.44
C VAL A 538 22.70 31.72 19.14
N LEU A 539 23.92 31.27 19.43
CA LEU A 539 24.12 30.11 20.29
C LEU A 539 23.72 30.50 21.71
N ASN A 540 22.88 29.69 22.35
CA ASN A 540 22.57 29.86 23.78
C ASN A 540 23.76 29.53 24.65
#